data_AF-T1J453-F1
#
_entry.id   AF-T1J453-F1
#
_cell.length_a   1.000
_cell.length_b   1.000
_cell.length_c   1.000
_cell.angle_alpha   90.00
_cell.angle_beta   90.00
_cell.angle_gamma   90.00
#
_symmetry.space_group_name_H-M   'P 1'
#
loop_
_entity.id
_entity.type
_entity.pdbx_description
1 polymer ?
#
loop_
_entity_poly.entity_id
_entity_poly.type
_entity_poly.pdbx_seq_one_letter_code
_entity_poly.pdbx_strand_id
1 'polypeptide(L)'
;MAAPIERLQQLEAIEKDIMNILQSAGQAVQELSKDKPPGKSVEGHTNNYLKTLASVETGLSKQINYLTQVSTGQPHEGSSYAAQKVLQMAWHRLEHARSRVNELERLKNQHTQALLRQANARQNNMSNSSQ
;
A
#
# COMPACT_ATOMS: atom_id res chain seq x y z
N MET A 1 -8.06 8.17 0.04
CA MET A 1 -6.58 8.33 0.06
C MET A 1 -6.18 8.95 -1.26
N ALA A 2 -5.50 10.10 -1.26
CA ALA A 2 -5.03 10.76 -2.49
C ALA A 2 -4.09 9.80 -3.24
N ALA A 3 -4.33 9.60 -4.55
CA ALA A 3 -3.53 8.68 -5.35
C ALA A 3 -2.07 9.16 -5.45
N PRO A 4 -1.08 8.27 -5.67
CA PRO A 4 0.33 8.66 -5.81
C PRO A 4 0.58 9.80 -6.81
N ILE A 5 -0.23 9.85 -7.88
CA ILE A 5 -0.20 10.91 -8.91
C ILE A 5 -0.63 12.27 -8.34
N GLU A 6 -1.68 12.30 -7.52
CA GLU A 6 -2.16 13.54 -6.90
C GLU A 6 -1.13 14.11 -5.92
N ARG A 7 -0.37 13.24 -5.24
CA ARG A 7 0.75 13.64 -4.37
C ARG A 7 1.91 14.24 -5.15
N LEU A 8 2.25 13.65 -6.31
CA LEU A 8 3.27 14.22 -7.21
C LEU A 8 2.84 15.61 -7.72
N GLN A 9 1.59 15.76 -8.13
CA GLN A 9 1.04 17.06 -8.54
C GLN A 9 1.07 18.10 -7.42
N GLN A 10 0.83 17.69 -6.17
CA GLN A 10 0.98 18.59 -5.02
C GLN A 10 2.44 19.04 -4.81
N LEU A 11 3.41 18.16 -5.03
CA LEU A 11 4.83 18.50 -4.95
C LEU A 11 5.25 19.45 -6.08
N GLU A 12 4.78 19.22 -7.31
CA GLU A 12 4.99 20.14 -8.44
C GLU A 12 4.38 21.54 -8.17
N ALA A 13 3.20 21.58 -7.54
CA ALA A 13 2.59 22.84 -7.14
C ALA A 13 3.43 23.57 -6.08
N ILE A 14 3.96 22.84 -5.09
CA ILE A 14 4.88 23.40 -4.07
C ILE A 14 6.16 23.93 -4.75
N GLU A 15 6.73 23.21 -5.71
CA GLU A 15 7.90 23.65 -6.47
C GLU A 15 7.63 24.95 -7.24
N LYS A 16 6.44 25.06 -7.86
CA LYS A 16 6.02 26.29 -8.51
C LYS A 16 5.88 27.46 -7.52
N ASP A 17 5.34 27.20 -6.34
CA ASP A 17 5.25 28.21 -5.29
C ASP A 17 6.64 28.65 -4.79
N ILE A 18 7.63 27.74 -4.72
CA ILE A 18 9.02 28.09 -4.41
C ILE A 18 9.60 29.04 -5.48
N MET A 19 9.35 28.79 -6.76
CA MET A 19 9.75 29.72 -7.83
C MET A 19 9.09 31.10 -7.65
N ASN A 20 7.81 31.14 -7.28
CA ASN A 20 7.08 32.39 -7.03
C ASN A 20 7.62 33.16 -5.80
N ILE A 21 8.08 32.47 -4.76
CA ILE A 21 8.77 33.07 -3.60
C ILE A 21 10.03 33.79 -4.07
N LEU A 22 10.88 33.10 -4.83
CA LEU A 22 12.13 33.66 -5.34
C LEU A 22 11.87 34.87 -6.25
N GLN A 23 10.86 34.78 -7.12
CA GLN A 23 10.48 35.89 -7.99
C GLN A 23 9.99 37.10 -7.17
N SER A 24 9.11 36.88 -6.18
CA SER A 24 8.57 37.95 -5.34
C SER A 24 9.68 38.62 -4.52
N ALA A 25 10.61 37.85 -3.98
CA ALA A 25 11.79 38.38 -3.28
C ALA A 25 12.69 39.19 -4.22
N GLY A 26 12.98 38.67 -5.42
CA GLY A 26 13.78 39.36 -6.42
C GLY A 26 13.16 40.70 -6.84
N GLN A 27 11.84 40.73 -7.04
CA GLN A 27 11.11 41.96 -7.35
C GLN A 27 11.16 42.98 -6.20
N ALA A 28 10.98 42.53 -4.95
CA ALA A 28 11.09 43.41 -3.79
C ALA A 28 12.48 44.06 -3.69
N VAL A 29 13.55 43.26 -3.87
CA VAL A 29 14.94 43.76 -3.86
C VAL A 29 15.20 44.70 -5.04
N GLN A 30 14.70 44.38 -6.23
CA GLN A 30 14.85 45.23 -7.41
C GLN A 30 14.15 46.58 -7.24
N GLU A 31 12.95 46.61 -6.65
CA GLU A 31 12.26 47.86 -6.32
C GLU A 31 13.02 48.69 -5.27
N LEU A 32 13.60 48.04 -4.27
CA LEU A 32 14.43 48.69 -3.24
C LEU A 32 15.73 49.27 -3.80
N SER A 33 16.26 48.75 -4.92
CA SER A 33 17.48 49.28 -5.55
C SER A 33 17.28 50.59 -6.35
N LYS A 34 16.04 51.09 -6.48
CA LYS A 34 15.74 52.33 -7.18
C LYS A 34 16.01 53.54 -6.28
N ASP A 35 16.35 54.69 -6.88
CA ASP A 35 16.63 55.95 -6.15
C ASP A 35 15.50 56.39 -5.20
N LYS A 36 14.25 56.09 -5.55
CA LYS A 36 13.07 56.34 -4.70
C LYS A 36 12.10 55.17 -4.77
N PRO A 37 12.29 54.13 -3.92
CA PRO A 37 11.48 52.92 -3.97
C PRO A 37 9.99 53.24 -3.71
N PRO A 38 9.08 52.82 -4.58
CA PRO A 38 7.65 52.98 -4.33
C PRO A 38 7.22 52.01 -3.21
N GLY A 39 7.02 52.54 -1.99
CA GLY A 39 6.73 51.73 -0.79
C GLY A 39 5.61 50.70 -0.97
N LYS A 40 4.50 51.09 -1.64
CA LYS A 40 3.39 50.17 -1.94
C LYS A 40 3.79 48.97 -2.80
N SER A 41 4.73 49.13 -3.73
CA SER A 41 5.19 48.03 -4.59
C SER A 41 6.07 47.08 -3.79
N VAL A 42 7.01 47.62 -3.01
CA VAL A 42 7.88 46.84 -2.11
C VAL A 42 7.04 46.04 -1.12
N GLU A 43 6.06 46.68 -0.48
CA GLU A 43 5.12 46.02 0.44
C GLU A 43 4.28 44.95 -0.26
N GLY A 44 3.83 45.20 -1.51
CA GLY A 44 3.10 44.22 -2.31
C GLY A 44 3.91 42.95 -2.56
N HIS A 45 5.13 43.09 -3.07
CA HIS A 45 6.03 41.96 -3.33
C HIS A 45 6.41 41.22 -2.04
N THR A 46 6.67 41.95 -0.95
CA THR A 46 7.00 41.37 0.36
C THR A 46 5.82 40.60 0.95
N ASN A 47 4.60 41.12 0.84
CA ASN A 47 3.39 40.42 1.28
C ASN A 47 3.13 39.15 0.46
N ASN A 48 3.34 39.19 -0.85
CA ASN A 48 3.21 38.01 -1.70
C ASN A 48 4.27 36.95 -1.37
N TYR A 49 5.51 37.38 -1.10
CA TYR A 49 6.57 36.50 -0.59
C TYR A 49 6.14 35.80 0.69
N LEU A 50 5.69 36.54 1.71
CA LEU A 50 5.31 35.98 3.01
C LEU A 50 4.13 35.00 2.90
N LYS A 51 3.10 35.36 2.11
CA LYS A 51 1.94 34.48 1.89
C LYS A 51 2.32 33.18 1.20
N THR A 52 3.16 33.27 0.15
CA THR A 52 3.59 32.10 -0.61
C THR A 52 4.53 31.23 0.23
N LEU A 53 5.41 31.84 1.04
CA LEU A 53 6.27 31.13 1.99
C LEU A 53 5.46 30.32 3.00
N ALA A 54 4.44 30.92 3.60
CA ALA A 54 3.56 30.22 4.54
C ALA A 54 2.82 29.03 3.87
N SER A 55 2.42 29.19 2.60
CA SER A 55 1.82 28.11 1.80
C SER A 55 2.80 26.95 1.60
N VAL A 56 4.04 27.26 1.20
CA VAL A 56 5.11 26.27 0.99
C VAL A 56 5.45 25.54 2.28
N GLU A 57 5.63 26.26 3.39
CA GLU A 57 5.91 25.66 4.70
C GLU A 57 4.80 24.69 5.13
N THR A 58 3.54 25.11 4.97
CA THR A 58 2.38 24.28 5.29
C THR A 58 2.31 23.05 4.37
N GLY A 59 2.56 23.23 3.07
CA GLY A 59 2.57 22.17 2.07
C GLY A 59 3.64 21.13 2.35
N LEU A 60 4.89 21.56 2.54
CA LEU A 60 6.02 20.68 2.86
C LEU A 60 5.79 19.95 4.20
N SER A 61 5.30 20.64 5.23
CA SER A 61 4.99 20.02 6.52
C SER A 61 3.97 18.89 6.37
N LYS A 62 2.93 19.08 5.56
CA LYS A 62 1.95 18.03 5.25
C LYS A 62 2.59 16.84 4.53
N GLN A 63 3.49 17.07 3.56
CA GLN A 63 4.17 15.98 2.86
C GLN A 63 5.16 15.24 3.77
N ILE A 64 5.89 15.95 4.63
CA ILE A 64 6.78 15.35 5.63
C ILE A 64 5.97 14.49 6.60
N ASN A 65 4.90 15.04 7.19
CA ASN A 65 4.04 14.29 8.10
C ASN A 65 3.45 13.04 7.44
N TYR A 66 3.04 13.14 6.16
CA TYR A 66 2.57 12.00 5.40
C TYR A 66 3.68 10.97 5.19
N LEU A 67 4.85 11.38 4.70
CA LEU A 67 6.00 10.50 4.51
C LEU A 67 6.38 9.82 5.81
N THR A 68 6.41 10.54 6.93
CA THR A 68 6.59 9.96 8.26
C THR A 68 5.51 8.92 8.53
N GLN A 69 4.23 9.24 8.39
CA GLN A 69 3.12 8.30 8.64
C GLN A 69 3.19 7.02 7.79
N VAL A 70 3.53 7.13 6.50
CA VAL A 70 3.63 5.96 5.61
C VAL A 70 4.98 5.23 5.72
N SER A 71 6.04 5.90 6.17
CA SER A 71 7.38 5.30 6.31
C SER A 71 7.65 4.73 7.71
N THR A 72 6.95 5.20 8.75
CA THR A 72 7.14 4.76 10.14
C THR A 72 6.05 3.82 10.66
N GLY A 73 5.13 3.37 9.80
CA GLY A 73 4.29 2.22 10.06
C GLY A 73 2.99 2.48 10.83
N GLN A 74 1.88 2.58 10.09
CA GLN A 74 0.72 1.74 10.39
C GLN A 74 0.30 0.98 9.10
N PRO A 75 -0.05 -0.31 9.18
CA PRO A 75 0.54 -1.31 8.27
C PRO A 75 -0.48 -2.26 7.65
N HIS A 76 -1.26 -1.91 6.61
CA HIS A 76 -2.01 -2.97 5.87
C HIS A 76 -2.67 -2.66 4.51
N GLU A 77 -2.83 -1.42 4.03
CA GLU A 77 -3.67 -1.23 2.82
C GLU A 77 -2.98 -0.62 1.60
N GLY A 78 -1.69 -0.32 1.65
CA GLY A 78 -1.00 0.35 0.53
C GLY A 78 0.45 -0.06 0.25
N SER A 79 1.00 -1.06 0.94
CA SER A 79 2.41 -1.49 0.78
C SER A 79 2.53 -2.99 0.47
N SER A 80 3.70 -3.43 -0.02
CA SER A 80 4.03 -4.85 -0.26
C SER A 80 3.66 -5.79 0.89
N TYR A 81 3.54 -5.29 2.12
CA TYR A 81 3.06 -6.06 3.27
C TYR A 81 1.65 -6.63 3.06
N ALA A 82 0.74 -5.88 2.43
CA ALA A 82 -0.60 -6.38 2.11
C ALA A 82 -0.53 -7.59 1.15
N ALA A 83 0.27 -7.48 0.09
CA ALA A 83 0.49 -8.56 -0.86
C ALA A 83 1.20 -9.76 -0.21
N GLN A 84 2.20 -9.52 0.65
CA GLN A 84 2.90 -10.57 1.40
C GLN A 84 1.96 -11.29 2.39
N LYS A 85 1.09 -10.57 3.09
CA LYS A 85 0.10 -11.15 4.01
C LYS A 85 -0.94 -11.96 3.24
N VAL A 86 -1.43 -11.45 2.11
CA VAL A 86 -2.34 -12.20 1.23
C VAL A 86 -1.67 -13.49 0.74
N LEU A 87 -0.41 -13.41 0.31
CA LEU A 87 0.38 -14.58 -0.07
C LEU A 87 0.53 -15.56 1.09
N GLN A 88 0.93 -15.10 2.28
CA GLN A 88 1.07 -15.95 3.46
C GLN A 88 -0.26 -16.63 3.84
N MET A 89 -1.37 -15.90 3.80
CA MET A 89 -2.70 -16.49 4.01
C MET A 89 -3.05 -17.50 2.93
N ALA A 90 -2.70 -17.25 1.66
CA ALA A 90 -2.90 -18.19 0.57
C ALA A 90 -2.09 -19.49 0.78
N TRP A 91 -0.85 -19.39 1.25
CA TRP A 91 -0.03 -20.54 1.65
C TRP A 91 -0.70 -21.38 2.75
N HIS A 92 -1.18 -20.74 3.82
CA HIS A 92 -1.88 -21.45 4.89
C HIS A 92 -3.17 -22.13 4.39
N ARG A 93 -3.93 -21.46 3.52
CA ARG A 93 -5.14 -22.03 2.89
C ARG A 93 -4.80 -23.22 1.99
N LEU A 94 -3.72 -23.13 1.22
CA LEU A 94 -3.24 -24.21 0.36
C LEU A 94 -2.81 -25.43 1.18
N GLU A 95 -2.04 -25.22 2.25
CA GLU A 95 -1.60 -26.31 3.13
C GLU A 95 -2.79 -27.00 3.80
N HIS A 96 -3.77 -26.22 4.26
CA HIS A 96 -4.99 -26.78 4.82
C HIS A 96 -5.79 -27.59 3.78
N ALA A 97 -5.90 -27.10 2.55
CA ALA A 97 -6.56 -27.84 1.47
C ALA A 97 -5.82 -29.14 1.14
N ARG A 98 -4.48 -29.10 1.05
CA ARG A 98 -3.63 -30.29 0.84
C ARG A 98 -3.83 -31.33 1.95
N SER A 99 -3.83 -30.89 3.21
CA SER A 99 -4.10 -31.75 4.36
C SER A 99 -5.47 -32.43 4.25
N ARG A 100 -6.52 -31.69 3.87
CA ARG A 100 -7.87 -32.23 3.70
C ARG A 100 -7.95 -33.27 2.57
N VAL A 101 -7.29 -33.02 1.45
CA VAL A 101 -7.24 -33.96 0.31
C VAL A 101 -6.51 -35.25 0.69
N ASN A 102 -5.36 -35.15 1.37
CA ASN A 102 -4.62 -36.31 1.84
C ASN A 102 -5.46 -37.18 2.80
N GLU A 103 -6.23 -36.55 3.69
CA GLU A 103 -7.12 -37.30 4.58
C GLU A 103 -8.25 -38.00 3.81
N LEU A 104 -8.83 -37.37 2.80
CA LEU A 104 -9.84 -37.99 1.94
C LEU A 104 -9.27 -39.19 1.16
N GLU A 105 -8.05 -39.08 0.65
CA GLU A 105 -7.36 -40.18 -0.02
C GLU A 105 -7.13 -41.35 0.94
N ARG A 106 -6.72 -41.07 2.17
CA ARG A 106 -6.56 -42.08 3.23
C ARG A 106 -7.88 -42.80 3.52
N LEU A 107 -8.97 -42.06 3.68
CA LEU A 107 -10.31 -42.62 3.94
C LEU A 107 -10.81 -43.47 2.76
N LYS A 108 -10.61 -43.02 1.52
CA LYS A 108 -10.94 -43.80 0.31
C LYS A 108 -10.19 -45.13 0.30
N ASN A 109 -8.89 -45.12 0.60
CA ASN A 109 -8.06 -46.32 0.60
C ASN A 109 -8.49 -47.30 1.68
N GLN A 110 -8.81 -46.81 2.89
CA GLN A 110 -9.38 -47.63 3.96
C GLN A 110 -10.71 -48.27 3.56
N HIS A 111 -11.62 -47.49 2.96
CA HIS A 111 -12.91 -48.00 2.51
C HIS A 111 -12.76 -49.06 1.40
N THR A 112 -11.88 -48.80 0.43
CA THR A 112 -11.58 -49.74 -0.65
C THR A 112 -10.99 -51.04 -0.10
N GLN A 113 -10.06 -50.97 0.85
CA GLN A 113 -9.51 -52.15 1.52
C GLN A 113 -10.56 -52.91 2.33
N ALA A 114 -11.46 -52.22 3.02
CA ALA A 114 -12.55 -52.84 3.76
C ALA A 114 -13.51 -53.60 2.82
N LEU A 115 -13.87 -53.01 1.69
CA LEU A 115 -14.70 -53.65 0.67
C LEU A 115 -14.01 -54.90 0.07
N LEU A 116 -12.72 -54.82 -0.25
CA LEU A 116 -11.95 -55.96 -0.75
C LEU A 116 -11.90 -57.11 0.28
N ARG A 117 -11.67 -56.79 1.56
CA ARG A 117 -11.70 -57.78 2.64
C ARG A 117 -13.07 -58.44 2.77
N GLN A 118 -14.15 -57.66 2.66
CA GLN A 118 -15.50 -58.18 2.74
C GLN A 118 -15.87 -59.07 1.53
N ALA A 119 -15.43 -58.70 0.33
CA ALA A 119 -15.60 -59.52 -0.87
C ALA A 119 -14.87 -60.88 -0.75
N ASN A 120 -13.61 -60.87 -0.30
CA ASN A 120 -12.84 -62.09 -0.07
C ASN A 120 -13.47 -62.99 1.01
N ALA A 121 -14.01 -62.40 2.09
CA ALA A 121 -14.71 -63.16 3.13
C ALA A 121 -16.00 -63.82 2.60
N ARG A 122 -16.76 -63.14 1.73
CA ARG A 122 -17.95 -63.70 1.08
C ARG A 122 -17.61 -64.83 0.13
N GLN A 123 -16.53 -64.71 -0.64
CA GLN A 123 -16.08 -65.76 -1.55
C GLN A 123 -15.60 -67.01 -0.80
N ASN A 124 -14.86 -66.86 0.29
CA ASN A 124 -14.45 -67.99 1.14
C ASN A 124 -15.66 -68.71 1.77
N ASN A 125 -16.70 -67.99 2.19
CA ASN A 125 -17.91 -68.63 2.74
C ASN A 125 -18.75 -69.38 1.68
N MET A 126 -18.79 -68.92 0.42
CA MET A 126 -19.48 -69.64 -0.67
C MET A 126 -18.72 -70.91 -1.11
N SER A 127 -17.38 -70.85 -1.12
CA SER A 127 -16.57 -72.03 -1.43
C SER A 127 -16.68 -73.12 -0.36
N ASN A 128 -16.79 -72.75 0.92
CA ASN A 128 -16.93 -73.70 2.04
C ASN A 128 -18.33 -74.30 2.19
N SER A 129 -19.35 -73.76 1.50
CA SER A 129 -20.74 -74.28 1.54
C SER A 129 -21.07 -75.17 0.33
N SER A 130 -20.11 -75.35 -0.60
CA SER A 130 -20.24 -76.21 -1.78
C SER A 130 -19.43 -77.52 -1.66
N GLN A 131 -18.85 -77.80 -0.49
CA GLN A 131 -18.29 -79.10 -0.07
C GLN A 131 -19.20 -79.69 1.00
#